data_AF-A0A7R9LTY4-F1
#
_entry.id   AF-A0A7R9LTY4-F1
#
_cell.length_a   1.000
_cell.length_b   1.000
_cell.length_c   1.000
_cell.angle_alpha   90.00
_cell.angle_beta   90.00
_cell.angle_gamma   90.00
#
_symmetry.space_group_name_H-M   'P 1'
#
loop_
_entity.id
_entity.type
_entity.pdbx_description
1 polymer ?
#
loop_
_entity_poly.entity_id
_entity_poly.type
_entity_poly.pdbx_seq_one_letter_code
_entity_poly.pdbx_strand_id
1 'polypeptide(L)'
;ILCQTSSLKWQTLSAQALRHRDRSRVTHISLTGPLIDWRESTFGQLVRHVFTAYGILCFGVYRLDHHYNTRYVLTNPSQDFPLEPNDLVFALIQCDTKI
;
A
#
# COMPACT_ATOMS: atom_id res chain seq x y z
N ILE A 1 -23.28 11.06 5.34
CA ILE A 1 -23.75 12.40 5.75
C ILE A 1 -24.10 12.33 7.24
N LEU A 2 -23.32 12.96 8.12
CA LEU A 2 -23.55 13.04 9.58
C LEU A 2 -24.60 14.11 9.97
N CYS A 3 -25.39 14.61 9.00
CA CYS A 3 -26.15 15.85 9.15
C CYS A 3 -27.38 15.74 10.07
N GLN A 4 -27.80 14.54 10.46
CA GLN A 4 -28.96 14.35 11.35
C GLN A 4 -28.60 13.98 12.79
N THR A 5 -27.41 13.43 13.03
CA THR A 5 -26.93 13.14 14.38
C THR A 5 -25.43 13.36 14.45
N SER A 6 -24.98 14.09 15.47
CA SER A 6 -23.57 14.36 15.75
C SER A 6 -22.75 13.12 16.12
N SER A 7 -23.36 11.93 16.06
CA SER A 7 -22.76 10.64 16.39
C SER A 7 -23.00 9.60 15.30
N LEU A 8 -22.03 8.69 15.15
CA LEU A 8 -22.20 7.50 14.33
C LEU A 8 -23.28 6.60 14.93
N LYS A 9 -24.30 6.27 14.12
CA LYS A 9 -25.29 5.25 14.48
C LYS A 9 -24.81 3.90 13.97
N TRP A 10 -24.69 2.95 14.87
CA TRP A 10 -24.50 1.55 14.50
C TRP A 10 -25.75 1.00 13.83
N GLN A 11 -25.56 0.29 12.73
CA GLN A 11 -26.65 -0.38 12.01
C GLN A 11 -26.39 -1.89 12.04
N THR A 12 -27.49 -2.66 11.99
CA THR A 12 -27.45 -4.11 11.88
C THR A 12 -26.70 -4.54 10.61
N LEU A 13 -25.97 -5.65 10.69
CA LEU A 13 -25.18 -6.18 9.59
C LEU A 13 -26.10 -6.67 8.45
N SER A 14 -26.32 -5.83 7.45
CA SER A 14 -26.98 -6.23 6.20
C SER A 14 -25.93 -6.63 5.15
N ALA A 15 -26.32 -7.44 4.16
CA ALA A 15 -25.45 -7.80 3.04
C ALA A 15 -24.89 -6.57 2.30
N GLN A 16 -25.70 -5.51 2.17
CA GLN A 16 -25.27 -4.23 1.60
C GLN A 16 -24.22 -3.52 2.48
N ALA A 17 -24.38 -3.55 3.81
CA ALA A 17 -23.42 -2.96 4.74
C ALA A 17 -22.06 -3.69 4.73
N LEU A 18 -22.06 -5.01 4.51
CA LEU A 18 -20.83 -5.79 4.36
C LEU A 18 -20.06 -5.43 3.07
N ARG A 19 -20.77 -5.18 1.95
CA ARG A 19 -20.14 -4.75 0.69
C ARG A 19 -19.41 -3.41 0.81
N HIS A 20 -19.88 -2.49 1.66
CA HIS A 20 -19.19 -1.20 1.88
C HIS A 20 -17.83 -1.32 2.60
N ARG A 21 -17.51 -2.50 3.13
CA ARG A 21 -16.22 -2.78 3.77
C ARG A 21 -15.15 -3.18 2.76
N ASP A 22 -15.52 -3.57 1.56
CA ASP A 22 -14.58 -3.98 0.50
C ASP A 22 -14.01 -2.77 -0.24
N ARG A 23 -13.35 -1.89 0.51
CA ARG A 23 -12.64 -0.72 -0.03
C ARG A 23 -11.16 -0.93 0.19
N SER A 24 -10.36 -0.52 -0.81
CA SER A 24 -8.91 -0.60 -0.71
C SER A 24 -8.39 0.20 0.49
N ARG A 25 -7.37 -0.34 1.14
CA ARG A 25 -6.69 0.27 2.29
C ARG A 25 -5.28 0.66 1.89
N VAL A 26 -4.82 1.79 2.40
CA VAL A 26 -3.42 2.21 2.27
C VAL A 26 -2.58 1.43 3.28
N THR A 27 -1.46 0.88 2.84
CA THR A 27 -0.47 0.22 3.70
C THR A 27 0.95 0.49 3.19
N HIS A 28 1.93 0.12 4.01
CA HIS A 28 3.32 -0.01 3.59
C HIS A 28 3.68 -1.49 3.48
N ILE A 29 4.39 -1.87 2.43
CA ILE A 29 4.96 -3.21 2.28
C ILE A 29 6.47 -3.10 2.38
N SER A 30 7.07 -3.88 3.28
CA SER A 30 8.52 -3.91 3.44
C SER A 30 9.17 -4.82 2.40
N LEU A 31 10.24 -4.32 1.77
CA LEU A 31 11.10 -5.15 0.92
C LEU A 31 11.95 -6.14 1.72
N THR A 32 11.96 -6.08 3.05
CA THR A 32 12.58 -7.11 3.90
C THR A 32 11.65 -8.28 4.24
N GLY A 33 10.37 -8.16 3.88
CA GLY A 33 9.36 -9.18 4.17
C GLY A 33 8.99 -9.98 2.92
N PRO A 34 7.71 -9.96 2.51
CA PRO A 34 7.22 -10.82 1.44
C PRO A 34 7.72 -10.45 0.04
N LEU A 35 8.30 -9.25 -0.13
CA LEU A 35 8.84 -8.77 -1.40
C LEU A 35 10.37 -8.79 -1.44
N ILE A 36 11.00 -9.68 -0.67
CA ILE A 36 12.46 -9.75 -0.53
C ILE A 36 13.22 -9.96 -1.84
N ASP A 37 12.63 -10.72 -2.77
CA ASP A 37 13.23 -11.00 -4.07
C ASP A 37 13.31 -9.77 -4.97
N TRP A 38 12.55 -8.70 -4.65
CA TRP A 38 12.45 -7.48 -5.45
C TRP A 38 13.31 -6.33 -4.90
N ARG A 39 14.12 -6.57 -3.87
CA ARG A 39 14.94 -5.55 -3.18
C ARG A 39 15.97 -4.83 -4.07
N GLU A 40 16.41 -5.49 -5.14
CA GLU A 40 17.40 -4.98 -6.11
C GLU A 40 16.76 -4.75 -7.49
N SER A 41 15.43 -4.76 -7.56
CA SER A 41 14.68 -4.50 -8.79
C SER A 41 14.37 -3.02 -8.97
N THR A 42 13.80 -2.70 -10.12
CA THR A 42 13.24 -1.37 -10.37
C THR A 42 11.81 -1.25 -9.84
N PHE A 43 11.39 -0.04 -9.47
CA PHE A 43 10.04 0.22 -8.99
C PHE A 43 8.98 -0.25 -9.99
N GLY A 44 9.18 -0.03 -11.29
CA GLY A 44 8.26 -0.46 -12.34
C GLY A 44 8.11 -1.99 -12.44
N GLN A 45 9.22 -2.73 -12.30
CA GLN A 45 9.19 -4.19 -12.28
C GLN A 45 8.41 -4.71 -11.08
N LEU A 46 8.66 -4.15 -9.89
CA LEU A 46 7.93 -4.50 -8.69
C LEU A 46 6.43 -4.22 -8.85
N VAL A 47 6.06 -3.00 -9.28
CA VAL A 47 4.66 -2.59 -9.46
C VAL A 47 3.97 -3.54 -10.42
N ARG A 48 4.58 -3.86 -11.56
CA ARG A 48 4.00 -4.77 -12.56
C ARG A 48 3.76 -6.15 -11.99
N HIS A 49 4.73 -6.70 -11.25
CA HIS A 49 4.58 -8.02 -10.64
C HIS A 49 3.48 -8.01 -9.58
N VAL A 50 3.55 -7.07 -8.63
CA VAL A 50 2.63 -6.99 -7.50
C VAL A 50 1.19 -6.72 -7.95
N PHE A 51 1.01 -5.87 -8.96
CA PHE A 51 -0.30 -5.61 -9.56
C PHE A 51 -0.86 -6.85 -10.25
N THR A 52 -0.04 -7.58 -11.00
CA THR A 52 -0.49 -8.77 -11.76
C THR A 52 -0.77 -9.96 -10.85
N ALA A 53 0.08 -10.19 -9.83
CA ALA A 53 -0.01 -11.35 -8.95
C ALA A 53 -1.05 -11.17 -7.84
N TYR A 54 -1.15 -9.97 -7.26
CA TYR A 54 -1.95 -9.72 -6.06
C TYR A 54 -3.06 -8.68 -6.25
N GLY A 55 -3.10 -7.97 -7.39
CA GLY A 55 -4.06 -6.88 -7.61
C GLY A 55 -3.78 -5.64 -6.75
N ILE A 56 -2.53 -5.47 -6.32
CA ILE A 56 -2.12 -4.38 -5.42
C ILE A 56 -1.50 -3.24 -6.22
N LEU A 57 -1.94 -2.02 -5.95
CA LEU A 57 -1.41 -0.82 -6.60
C LEU A 57 -0.33 -0.18 -5.72
N CYS A 58 0.92 -0.26 -6.14
CA CYS A 58 2.03 0.47 -5.54
C CYS A 58 2.13 1.88 -6.13
N PHE A 59 2.24 2.91 -5.29
CA PHE A 59 2.18 4.33 -5.75
C PHE A 59 3.29 5.24 -5.20
N GLY A 60 4.19 4.71 -4.38
CA GLY A 60 5.31 5.48 -3.87
C GLY A 60 6.28 4.66 -3.04
N VAL A 61 7.40 5.28 -2.68
CA VAL A 61 8.45 4.68 -1.85
C VAL A 61 8.71 5.57 -0.63
N TYR A 62 8.91 4.95 0.52
CA TYR A 62 9.24 5.59 1.79
C TYR A 62 10.64 5.14 2.22
N ARG A 63 11.65 5.87 1.74
CA ARG A 63 13.07 5.50 1.84
C ARG A 63 13.69 6.05 3.12
N LEU A 64 14.61 5.30 3.71
CA LEU A 64 15.41 5.70 4.86
C LEU A 64 16.58 6.58 4.41
N ASP A 65 16.71 7.78 4.98
CA ASP A 65 17.90 8.59 4.90
C ASP A 65 18.91 8.14 5.96
N HIS A 66 20.02 7.58 5.52
CA HIS A 66 21.08 7.08 6.40
C HIS A 66 21.79 8.17 7.20
N HIS A 67 21.77 9.43 6.75
CA HIS A 67 22.45 10.52 7.45
C HIS A 67 21.65 11.01 8.66
N TYR A 68 20.33 11.07 8.52
CA TYR A 68 19.43 11.61 9.55
C TYR A 68 18.62 10.55 10.28
N ASN A 69 18.68 9.28 9.85
CA ASN A 69 17.85 8.17 10.35
C ASN A 69 16.34 8.50 10.32
N THR A 70 15.94 9.33 9.36
CA THR A 70 14.56 9.71 9.06
C THR A 70 14.16 9.13 7.71
N ARG A 71 12.86 9.02 7.44
CA ARG A 71 12.39 8.54 6.14
C ARG A 71 11.71 9.66 5.36
N TYR A 72 11.91 9.66 4.05
CA TYR A 72 11.31 10.62 3.13
C TYR A 72 10.43 9.91 2.09
N VAL A 73 9.48 10.66 1.53
CA VAL A 73 8.47 10.14 0.61
C VAL A 73 8.85 10.48 -0.83
N LEU A 74 8.84 9.46 -1.68
CA LEU A 74 8.93 9.57 -3.13
C LEU A 74 7.58 9.16 -3.71
N THR A 75 6.80 10.15 -4.17
CA THR A 75 5.51 9.90 -4.82
C THR A 75 5.72 9.57 -6.29
N ASN A 76 5.12 8.47 -6.76
CA ASN A 76 5.19 8.04 -8.16
C ASN A 76 6.62 8.08 -8.77
N PRO A 77 7.59 7.33 -8.21
CA PRO A 77 8.94 7.28 -8.77
C PRO A 77 8.92 6.71 -10.20
N SER A 78 9.97 7.03 -10.98
CA SER A 78 10.12 6.54 -12.35
C SER A 78 10.10 5.00 -12.41
N GLN A 79 9.70 4.43 -13.55
CA GLN A 79 9.69 2.97 -13.71
C GLN A 79 11.07 2.35 -13.52
N ASP A 80 12.12 3.05 -13.95
CA ASP A 80 13.51 2.60 -13.82
C ASP A 80 14.15 2.96 -12.46
N PHE A 81 13.36 3.49 -11.51
CA PHE A 81 13.87 3.89 -10.20
C PHE A 81 14.38 2.66 -9.43
N PRO A 82 15.66 2.62 -9.03
CA PRO A 82 16.23 1.48 -8.32
C PRO A 82 15.73 1.46 -6.87
N LEU A 83 15.25 0.29 -6.44
CA LEU A 83 14.84 0.07 -5.05
C LEU A 83 16.05 -0.25 -4.16
N GLU A 84 15.90 0.05 -2.88
CA GLU A 84 16.88 -0.28 -1.83
C GLU A 84 16.28 -1.29 -0.84
N PRO A 85 17.07 -2.18 -0.23
CA PRO A 85 16.54 -3.24 0.65
C PRO A 85 15.70 -2.76 1.84
N ASN A 86 15.94 -1.54 2.33
CA ASN A 86 15.22 -0.96 3.47
C ASN A 86 14.00 -0.11 3.07
N ASP A 87 13.68 -0.06 1.77
CA ASP A 87 12.53 0.67 1.27
C ASP A 87 11.22 0.06 1.77
N LEU A 88 10.29 0.95 2.09
CA LEU A 88 8.90 0.62 2.32
C LEU A 88 8.09 1.15 1.14
N VAL A 89 7.25 0.31 0.54
CA VAL A 89 6.47 0.68 -0.64
C VAL A 89 5.04 1.03 -0.21
N PHE A 90 4.57 2.21 -0.60
CA PHE A 90 3.18 2.61 -0.43
C PHE A 90 2.29 1.81 -1.37
N ALA A 91 1.28 1.15 -0.83
CA ALA A 91 0.41 0.25 -1.57
C ALA A 91 -1.06 0.41 -1.20
N LEU A 92 -1.93 0.22 -2.19
CA LEU A 92 -3.37 0.00 -2.01
C LEU A 92 -3.67 -1.49 -2.09
N ILE A 93 -4.17 -2.04 -0.99
CA ILE A 93 -4.51 -3.46 -0.86
C ILE A 93 -6.03 -3.63 -0.70
N GLN A 94 -6.62 -4.66 -1.31
CA GLN A 94 -8.03 -5.00 -1.04
C GLN A 94 -8.15 -5.59 0.36
N CYS A 95 -9.35 -5.56 0.93
CA CYS A 95 -9.56 -6.00 2.32
C CYS A 95 -9.13 -7.45 2.58
N ASP A 96 -9.23 -8.32 1.57
CA ASP A 96 -8.97 -9.75 1.69
C ASP A 96 -7.66 -10.20 1.01
N THR A 97 -6.88 -9.28 0.42
CA THR A 97 -5.65 -9.65 -0.28
C THR A 97 -4.60 -10.16 0.71
N LYS A 98 -4.02 -11.31 0.38
CA LYS A 98 -2.88 -11.89 1.09
C LYS A 98 -1.64 -11.74 0.21
N ILE A 99 -0.60 -11.13 0.78
CA ILE A 99 0.75 -11.09 0.23
C ILE A 99 1.57 -12.19 0.91
#